data_AF-A0A352S3R5-F1
#
_entry.id   AF-A0A352S3R5-F1
#
_cell.length_a   1.000
_cell.length_b   1.000
_cell.length_c   1.000
_cell.angle_alpha   90.00
_cell.angle_beta   90.00
_cell.angle_gamma   90.00
#
_symmetry.space_group_name_H-M   'P 1'
#
loop_
_entity.id
_entity.type
_entity.pdbx_description
1 polymer ?
#
loop_
_entity_poly.entity_id
_entity_poly.type
_entity_poly.pdbx_seq_one_letter_code
_entity_poly.pdbx_strand_id
1 'polypeptide(L)'
;EVLRDDYIKDSMGGVARWNKVIEKAGIPFRLTVPHKAFNRKIGTFANLHVSPTGEILTTAEWEANKDKWLATEQDRKYVASLMGRVVEPGKYANWIAPPAVGINRQPVDFEYVRFN
;
A
#
# COMPACT_ATOMS: atom_id res chain seq x y z
N GLU A 1 22.28 -2.65 -8.57
CA GLU A 1 21.30 -3.68 -8.11
C GLU A 1 21.17 -3.68 -6.60
N VAL A 2 22.29 -3.65 -5.87
CA VAL A 2 22.40 -3.53 -4.39
C VAL A 2 21.38 -2.58 -3.75
N LEU A 3 21.32 -1.30 -4.15
CA LEU A 3 20.40 -0.33 -3.52
C LEU A 3 18.91 -0.72 -3.65
N ARG A 4 18.53 -1.40 -4.73
CA ARG A 4 17.14 -1.88 -4.90
C ARG A 4 16.86 -3.01 -3.92
N ASP A 5 17.80 -3.94 -3.76
CA ASP A 5 17.64 -5.08 -2.87
C ASP A 5 17.61 -4.62 -1.39
N ASP A 6 18.43 -3.63 -1.02
CA ASP A 6 18.39 -3.00 0.29
C ASP A 6 17.03 -2.32 0.56
N TYR A 7 16.50 -1.60 -0.43
CA TYR A 7 15.18 -0.98 -0.34
C TYR A 7 14.04 -2.01 -0.20
N ILE A 8 14.13 -3.14 -0.91
CA ILE A 8 13.17 -4.26 -0.76
C ILE A 8 13.23 -4.81 0.66
N LYS A 9 14.44 -5.05 1.19
CA LYS A 9 14.65 -5.56 2.55
C LYS A 9 14.06 -4.63 3.61
N ASP A 10 14.27 -3.32 3.47
CA ASP A 10 13.68 -2.33 4.38
C ASP A 10 12.13 -2.31 4.29
N SER A 11 11.60 -2.32 3.07
CA SER A 11 10.15 -2.35 2.81
C SER A 11 9.47 -3.59 3.42
N MET A 12 10.11 -4.75 3.35
CA MET A 12 9.62 -5.98 4.00
C MET A 12 9.49 -5.83 5.52
N GLY A 13 10.39 -5.06 6.16
CA GLY A 13 10.29 -4.72 7.58
C GLY A 13 9.03 -3.91 7.91
N GLY A 14 8.65 -2.97 7.04
CA GLY A 14 7.38 -2.25 7.12
C GLY A 14 6.16 -3.15 6.98
N VAL A 15 6.14 -3.99 5.95
CA VAL A 15 5.04 -4.94 5.69
C VAL A 15 4.86 -5.92 6.85
N ALA A 16 5.96 -6.39 7.46
CA ALA A 16 5.89 -7.25 8.64
C ALA A 16 5.20 -6.56 9.83
N ARG A 17 5.40 -5.24 10.02
CA ARG A 17 4.70 -4.48 11.06
C ARG A 17 3.20 -4.34 10.77
N TRP A 18 2.81 -4.14 9.52
CA TRP A 18 1.39 -4.11 9.13
C TRP A 18 0.71 -5.46 9.35
N ASN A 19 1.37 -6.56 9.01
CA ASN A 19 0.83 -7.91 9.26
C ASN A 19 0.56 -8.19 10.75
N LYS A 20 1.37 -7.65 11.67
CA LYS A 20 1.07 -7.76 13.11
C LYS A 20 -0.26 -7.12 13.50
N VAL A 21 -0.67 -6.03 12.85
CA VAL A 21 -1.98 -5.39 13.09
C VAL A 21 -3.12 -6.28 12.59
N ILE A 22 -2.95 -6.85 11.40
CA ILE A 22 -3.94 -7.76 10.78
C ILE A 22 -4.10 -9.03 11.62
N GLU A 23 -2.99 -9.63 12.06
CA GLU A 23 -2.97 -10.80 12.95
C GLU A 23 -3.62 -10.51 14.30
N LYS A 24 -3.33 -9.35 14.91
CA LYS A 24 -3.94 -8.93 16.18
C LYS A 24 -5.46 -8.75 16.04
N ALA A 25 -5.95 -8.39 14.86
CA ALA A 25 -7.37 -8.32 14.55
C ALA A 25 -8.01 -9.70 14.29
N GLY A 26 -7.24 -10.80 14.32
CA GLY A 26 -7.74 -12.16 14.11
C GLY A 26 -8.07 -12.49 12.66
N ILE A 27 -7.59 -11.69 11.70
CA ILE A 27 -7.90 -11.85 10.28
C ILE A 27 -6.86 -12.80 9.66
N PRO A 28 -7.28 -13.93 9.02
CA PRO A 28 -6.38 -14.89 8.39
C PRO A 28 -5.86 -14.38 7.03
N PHE A 29 -5.22 -13.21 7.02
CA PHE A 29 -4.72 -12.54 5.83
C PHE A 29 -3.32 -11.96 6.10
N ARG A 30 -2.46 -11.98 5.08
CA ARG A 30 -1.14 -11.36 5.14
C ARG A 30 -0.84 -10.62 3.84
N LEU A 31 -0.27 -9.42 3.99
CA LEU A 31 0.35 -8.66 2.92
C LEU A 31 1.71 -9.28 2.58
N THR A 32 2.04 -9.31 1.29
CA THR A 32 3.32 -9.80 0.76
C THR A 32 3.93 -8.77 -0.18
N VAL A 33 5.27 -8.75 -0.26
CA VAL A 33 5.99 -7.95 -1.24
C VAL A 33 6.13 -8.78 -2.52
N PRO A 34 5.73 -8.27 -3.70
CA PRO A 34 5.82 -9.04 -4.94
C PRO A 34 7.27 -9.25 -5.37
N HIS A 35 7.49 -10.25 -6.22
CA HIS A 35 8.79 -10.54 -6.81
C HIS A 35 9.39 -9.30 -7.51
N LYS A 36 10.71 -9.10 -7.43
CA LYS A 36 11.39 -7.88 -7.90
C LYS A 36 11.27 -7.58 -9.41
N ALA A 37 10.87 -8.59 -10.18
CA ALA A 37 10.61 -8.49 -11.62
C ALA A 37 9.14 -8.19 -11.96
N PHE A 38 8.21 -8.29 -11.00
CA PHE A 38 6.79 -8.00 -11.19
C PHE A 38 6.58 -6.55 -11.66
N ASN A 39 5.78 -6.37 -12.72
CA ASN A 39 5.32 -5.08 -13.25
C ASN A 39 6.43 -4.03 -13.45
N ARG A 40 7.56 -4.42 -14.03
CA ARG A 40 8.69 -3.51 -14.31
C ARG A 40 8.58 -2.90 -15.71
N LYS A 41 8.92 -1.62 -15.83
CA LYS A 41 9.01 -0.89 -17.12
C LYS A 41 10.44 -0.44 -17.46
N ILE A 42 11.40 -0.74 -16.59
CA ILE A 42 12.81 -0.33 -16.73
C ILE A 42 13.72 -1.53 -16.41
N GLY A 43 14.75 -1.70 -17.23
CA GLY A 43 15.80 -2.72 -17.07
C GLY A 43 15.47 -4.04 -17.75
N THR A 44 16.21 -5.08 -17.41
CA THR A 44 16.16 -6.41 -18.04
C THR A 44 14.78 -7.08 -18.00
N PHE A 45 13.94 -6.75 -17.02
CA PHE A 45 12.59 -7.30 -16.87
C PHE A 45 11.49 -6.47 -17.56
N ALA A 46 11.82 -5.36 -18.23
CA ALA A 46 10.81 -4.44 -18.77
C ALA A 46 9.89 -5.07 -19.84
N ASN A 47 10.41 -6.08 -20.55
CA ASN A 47 9.70 -6.78 -21.62
C ASN A 47 9.14 -8.14 -21.17
N LEU A 48 9.18 -8.45 -19.87
CA LEU A 48 8.63 -9.70 -19.33
C LEU A 48 7.35 -9.42 -18.53
N HIS A 49 6.39 -10.33 -18.66
CA HIS A 49 5.31 -10.47 -17.70
C HIS A 49 5.76 -11.45 -16.64
N VAL A 50 5.79 -11.02 -15.38
CA VAL A 50 6.16 -11.86 -14.25
C VAL A 50 5.07 -11.75 -13.21
N SER A 51 4.59 -12.87 -12.66
CA SER A 51 3.57 -12.90 -11.60
C SER A 51 4.13 -12.31 -10.29
N PRO A 52 3.28 -11.94 -9.30
CA PRO A 52 3.76 -11.50 -7.99
C PRO A 52 4.63 -12.54 -7.27
N THR A 53 4.46 -13.83 -7.58
CA THR A 53 5.24 -14.94 -7.03
C THR A 53 6.52 -15.25 -7.81
N GLY A 54 6.71 -14.65 -9.00
CA GLY A 54 7.96 -14.73 -9.77
C GLY A 54 7.91 -15.61 -11.02
N GLU A 55 6.75 -16.14 -11.38
CA GLU A 55 6.60 -16.96 -12.61
C GLU A 55 6.58 -16.06 -13.84
N ILE A 56 7.28 -16.47 -14.91
CA ILE A 56 7.20 -15.79 -16.20
C ILE A 56 5.89 -16.20 -16.87
N LEU A 57 5.12 -15.22 -17.30
CA LEU A 57 3.80 -15.39 -17.89
C LEU A 57 3.81 -15.02 -19.36
N THR A 58 2.92 -15.65 -20.11
CA THR A 58 2.51 -15.16 -21.43
C THR A 58 1.68 -13.88 -21.29
N THR A 59 1.52 -13.14 -22.40
CA THR A 59 0.63 -11.98 -22.44
C THR A 59 -0.81 -12.35 -22.12
N ALA A 60 -1.30 -13.50 -22.61
CA ALA A 60 -2.67 -13.96 -22.32
C ALA A 60 -2.88 -14.24 -20.82
N GLU A 61 -1.93 -14.91 -20.17
CA GLU A 61 -1.98 -15.18 -18.73
C GLU A 61 -1.88 -13.90 -17.89
N TRP A 62 -1.05 -12.94 -18.33
CA TRP A 62 -0.96 -11.63 -17.70
C TRP A 62 -2.28 -10.87 -17.77
N GLU A 63 -2.84 -10.73 -18.97
CA GLU A 63 -4.09 -9.99 -19.19
C GLU A 63 -5.26 -10.61 -18.43
N ALA A 64 -5.32 -11.94 -18.33
CA ALA A 64 -6.35 -12.64 -17.58
C ALA A 64 -6.26 -12.48 -16.05
N ASN A 65 -5.11 -12.05 -15.50
CA ASN A 65 -4.87 -12.03 -14.06
C ASN A 65 -4.42 -10.68 -13.50
N LYS A 66 -3.98 -9.72 -14.32
CA LYS A 66 -3.42 -8.44 -13.87
C LYS A 66 -4.35 -7.66 -12.95
N ASP A 67 -5.66 -7.75 -13.16
CA ASP A 67 -6.69 -7.06 -12.37
C ASP A 67 -6.84 -7.65 -10.95
N LYS A 68 -6.30 -8.86 -10.71
CA LYS A 68 -6.20 -9.45 -9.36
C LYS A 68 -5.00 -8.93 -8.57
N TRP A 69 -4.04 -8.31 -9.25
CA TRP A 69 -2.77 -7.87 -8.65
C TRP A 69 -2.60 -6.36 -8.65
N LEU A 70 -3.21 -5.67 -9.60
CA LEU A 70 -3.11 -4.24 -9.80
C LEU A 70 -4.50 -3.61 -9.70
N ALA A 71 -4.57 -2.47 -9.01
CA ALA A 71 -5.83 -1.75 -8.86
C ALA A 71 -6.41 -1.34 -10.23
N THR A 72 -7.62 -1.82 -10.49
CA THR A 72 -8.42 -1.53 -11.68
C THR A 72 -8.91 -0.09 -11.67
N GLU A 73 -9.54 0.34 -12.77
CA GLU A 73 -10.22 1.64 -12.80
C GLU A 73 -11.36 1.70 -11.78
N GLN A 74 -12.09 0.59 -11.58
CA GLN A 74 -13.18 0.52 -10.62
C GLN A 74 -12.68 0.63 -9.17
N ASP A 75 -11.60 -0.08 -8.83
CA ASP A 75 -10.98 0.03 -7.50
C ASP A 75 -10.54 1.47 -7.20
N ARG A 76 -9.94 2.14 -8.19
CA ARG A 76 -9.49 3.53 -8.07
C ARG A 76 -10.67 4.49 -7.89
N LYS A 77 -11.75 4.31 -8.66
CA LYS A 77 -12.98 5.10 -8.51
C LYS A 77 -13.60 4.91 -7.13
N TYR A 78 -13.63 3.69 -6.63
CA TYR A 78 -14.13 3.41 -5.29
C TYR A 78 -13.28 4.11 -4.22
N VAL A 79 -11.94 3.95 -4.25
CA VAL A 79 -11.06 4.64 -3.29
C VAL A 79 -11.22 6.17 -3.38
N ALA A 80 -11.31 6.72 -4.60
CA ALA A 80 -11.54 8.15 -4.79
C ALA A 80 -12.86 8.62 -4.18
N SER A 81 -13.92 7.82 -4.23
CA SER A 81 -15.22 8.15 -3.62
C SER A 81 -15.17 8.25 -2.09
N LEU A 82 -14.18 7.63 -1.44
CA LEU A 82 -13.98 7.73 0.01
C LEU A 82 -13.29 9.04 0.42
N MET A 83 -12.69 9.76 -0.54
CA MET A 83 -11.89 10.94 -0.25
C MET A 83 -12.79 12.16 -0.02
N GLY A 84 -12.83 12.62 1.22
CA GLY A 84 -13.52 13.85 1.62
C GLY A 84 -12.71 14.58 2.69
N ARG A 85 -12.71 15.92 2.63
CA ARG A 85 -11.97 16.76 3.58
C ARG A 85 -12.64 16.71 4.96
N VAL A 86 -11.87 16.35 5.99
CA VAL A 86 -12.24 16.46 7.41
C VAL A 86 -11.19 17.35 8.08
N VAL A 87 -11.61 18.50 8.62
CA VAL A 87 -10.69 19.49 9.23
C VAL A 87 -11.07 19.89 10.65
N GLU A 88 -12.15 19.32 11.19
CA GLU A 88 -12.48 19.52 12.59
C GLU A 88 -11.39 18.87 13.47
N PRO A 89 -10.79 19.61 14.42
CA PRO A 89 -9.77 19.04 15.31
C PRO A 89 -10.28 17.78 16.02
N GLY A 90 -9.44 16.75 16.06
CA GLY A 90 -9.78 15.46 16.66
C GLY A 90 -10.74 14.57 15.85
N LYS A 91 -11.22 15.02 14.68
CA LYS A 91 -11.99 14.18 13.76
C LYS A 91 -11.12 13.62 12.64
N TYR A 92 -11.49 12.42 12.20
CA TYR A 92 -10.82 11.69 11.13
C TYR A 92 -11.86 11.17 10.14
N ALA A 93 -11.49 11.03 8.87
CA ALA A 93 -12.35 10.43 7.86
C ALA A 93 -12.61 8.95 8.18
N ASN A 94 -13.79 8.43 7.83
CA ASN A 94 -14.23 7.09 8.22
C ASN A 94 -13.33 5.94 7.73
N TRP A 95 -12.51 6.17 6.70
CA TRP A 95 -11.62 5.15 6.13
C TRP A 95 -10.27 5.03 6.87
N ILE A 96 -9.99 5.90 7.86
CA ILE A 96 -8.72 5.89 8.60
C ILE A 96 -8.95 6.02 10.11
N ALA A 97 -8.25 5.19 10.88
CA ALA A 97 -8.26 5.25 12.34
C ALA A 97 -7.43 6.45 12.85
N PRO A 98 -7.73 6.99 14.05
CA PRO A 98 -6.90 8.00 14.68
C PRO A 98 -5.48 7.47 14.97
N PRO A 99 -4.45 8.34 14.96
CA PRO A 99 -3.10 7.96 15.33
C PRO A 99 -3.01 7.64 16.83
N ALA A 100 -2.01 6.84 17.22
CA ALA A 100 -1.80 6.48 18.62
C ALA A 100 -1.33 7.66 19.49
N VAL A 101 -0.61 8.62 18.89
CA VAL A 101 -0.06 9.80 19.57
C VAL A 101 -0.12 11.02 18.65
N GLY A 102 -0.21 12.21 19.25
CA GLY A 102 -0.07 13.48 18.53
C GLY A 102 1.39 13.83 18.22
N ILE A 103 1.60 15.00 17.62
CA ILE A 103 2.92 15.47 17.18
C ILE A 103 3.49 16.45 18.22
N ASN A 104 4.80 16.37 18.48
CA ASN A 104 5.50 17.30 19.38
C ASN A 104 4.84 17.43 20.77
N ARG A 105 4.41 16.30 21.34
CA ARG A 105 3.71 16.22 22.64
C ARG A 105 2.38 16.98 22.69
N GLN A 106 1.86 17.44 21.56
CA GLN A 106 0.52 18.00 21.48
C GLN A 106 -0.51 16.87 21.46
N PRO A 107 -1.74 17.13 21.96
CA PRO A 107 -2.82 16.15 21.90
C PRO A 107 -3.29 15.92 20.45
N VAL A 108 -3.99 14.82 20.19
CA VAL A 108 -4.45 14.44 18.84
C VAL A 108 -5.48 15.42 18.26
N ASP A 109 -6.20 16.14 19.12
CA ASP A 109 -7.18 17.16 18.80
C ASP A 109 -6.61 18.59 18.84
N PHE A 110 -5.27 18.73 18.91
CA PHE A 110 -4.62 20.01 18.74
C PHE A 110 -4.95 20.62 17.36
N GLU A 111 -5.10 21.94 17.32
CA GLU A 111 -5.27 22.68 16.07
C GLU A 111 -3.94 22.75 15.30
N TYR A 112 -3.62 21.66 14.59
CA TYR A 112 -2.36 21.52 13.85
C TYR A 112 -2.21 22.49 12.67
N VAL A 113 -3.33 23.00 12.13
CA VAL A 113 -3.35 23.95 11.02
C VAL A 113 -4.37 25.03 11.31
N ARG A 114 -3.96 26.29 11.15
CA ARG A 114 -4.83 27.47 11.17
C ARG A 114 -4.98 27.98 9.74
N PHE A 115 -6.21 28.28 9.32
CA PHE A 115 -6.52 28.68 7.94
C PHE A 115 -6.59 30.19 7.71
N ASN A 116 -6.42 30.97 8.77
CA ASN A 116 -6.42 32.44 8.72
C ASN A 116 -5.02 32.99 8.45
#